data_AF-A0AA86NGG8-F1
#
_entry.id   AF-A0AA86NGG8-F1
#
_cell.length_a   1.000
_cell.length_b   1.000
_cell.length_c   1.000
_cell.angle_alpha   90.00
_cell.angle_beta   90.00
_cell.angle_gamma   90.00
#
_symmetry.space_group_name_H-M   'P 1'
#
loop_
_entity.id
_entity.type
_entity.pdbx_description
1 polymer ?
#
loop_
_entity_poly.entity_id
_entity_poly.type
_entity_poly.pdbx_seq_one_letter_code
_entity_poly.pdbx_strand_id
1 'polypeptide(L)'
;MTKQLDYSKLDKVLQYQDTQLARDWRNKEWKFLDINGNNYVSLSEFETWIKHHLPEFFNSGDGQRYKVAFRYAYNKARTIHQSKASATSAQKQQNDDYLTRSEFAPMLKCTRIFLEIYNMFDELDTSRDRKIQIGEFIRGVDKLNQWGAKIQDPKADFKKIDDNDSGNILYDEFLQYALDKNLDVVQG
;
A
#
# COMPACT_ATOMS: atom_id res chain seq x y z
N MET A 1 4.18 0.18 21.51
CA MET A 1 2.87 0.60 20.99
C MET A 1 3.00 0.65 19.48
N THR A 2 2.24 -0.18 18.76
CA THR A 2 2.14 -0.11 17.30
C THR A 2 1.56 1.24 16.89
N LYS A 3 2.06 1.82 15.81
CA LYS A 3 1.62 3.14 15.34
C LYS A 3 0.20 2.99 14.79
N GLN A 4 -0.81 3.35 15.57
CA GLN A 4 -2.19 3.38 15.09
C GLN A 4 -2.29 4.42 13.95
N LEU A 5 -2.74 3.99 12.78
CA LEU A 5 -2.96 4.88 11.63
C LEU A 5 -4.03 5.92 11.98
N ASP A 6 -3.76 7.19 11.67
CA ASP A 6 -4.77 8.24 11.74
C ASP A 6 -5.69 8.14 10.52
N TYR A 7 -6.71 7.30 10.62
CA TYR A 7 -7.66 7.05 9.54
C TYR A 7 -8.40 8.31 9.10
N SER A 8 -8.70 9.24 10.03
CA SER A 8 -9.36 10.50 9.68
C SER A 8 -8.48 11.36 8.79
N LYS A 9 -7.18 11.42 9.09
CA LYS A 9 -6.21 12.13 8.25
C LYS A 9 -6.00 11.43 6.91
N LEU A 10 -5.87 10.10 6.92
CA LEU A 10 -5.75 9.31 5.69
C LEU A 10 -6.96 9.52 4.78
N ASP A 11 -8.19 9.56 5.29
CA ASP A 11 -9.40 9.76 4.47
C ASP A 11 -9.47 11.17 3.86
N LYS A 12 -8.98 12.18 4.59
CA LYS A 12 -8.88 13.56 4.07
C LYS A 12 -7.86 13.71 2.95
N VAL A 13 -6.77 12.95 3.01
CA VAL A 13 -5.66 13.00 2.05
C VAL A 13 -5.83 11.99 0.90
N LEU A 14 -6.38 10.82 1.13
CA LEU A 14 -6.48 9.75 0.14
C LEU A 14 -7.88 9.74 -0.47
N GLN A 15 -8.28 10.85 -1.10
CA GLN A 15 -9.62 10.99 -1.69
C GLN A 15 -9.70 10.26 -3.04
N TYR A 16 -9.82 8.93 -3.01
CA TYR A 16 -9.96 8.09 -4.21
C TYR A 16 -11.41 7.86 -4.64
N GLN A 17 -12.39 8.30 -3.85
CA GLN A 17 -13.81 8.04 -4.11
C GLN A 17 -14.27 8.72 -5.40
N ASP A 18 -15.30 8.15 -6.02
CA ASP A 18 -15.86 8.68 -7.26
C ASP A 18 -16.95 9.72 -7.01
N THR A 19 -16.60 10.78 -6.28
CA THR A 19 -17.48 11.92 -5.99
C THR A 19 -16.94 13.19 -6.62
N GLN A 20 -17.81 14.18 -6.87
CA GLN A 20 -17.37 15.45 -7.46
C GLN A 20 -16.34 16.16 -6.57
N LEU A 21 -16.56 16.18 -5.26
CA LEU A 21 -15.62 16.77 -4.29
C LEU A 21 -14.24 16.11 -4.34
N ALA A 22 -14.19 14.77 -4.37
CA ALA A 22 -12.93 14.03 -4.44
C ALA A 22 -12.24 14.24 -5.81
N ARG A 23 -13.00 14.32 -6.91
CA ARG A 23 -12.46 14.66 -8.24
C ARG A 23 -11.86 16.07 -8.24
N ASP A 24 -12.57 17.06 -7.71
CA ASP A 24 -12.08 18.45 -7.64
C ASP A 24 -10.84 18.58 -6.77
N TRP A 25 -10.80 17.85 -5.66
CA TRP A 25 -9.63 17.77 -4.80
C TRP A 25 -8.44 17.14 -5.57
N ARG A 26 -8.62 15.98 -6.21
CA ARG A 26 -7.56 15.34 -7.02
C ARG A 26 -7.09 16.22 -8.18
N ASN A 27 -7.99 17.01 -8.77
CA ASN A 27 -7.64 17.94 -9.85
C ASN A 27 -6.71 19.07 -9.37
N LYS A 28 -6.89 19.52 -8.13
CA LYS A 28 -6.00 20.51 -7.49
C LYS A 28 -4.66 19.86 -7.13
N GLU A 29 -4.72 18.70 -6.48
CA GLU A 29 -3.54 17.97 -6.01
C GLU A 29 -2.63 17.48 -7.14
N TRP A 30 -3.20 17.13 -8.28
CA TRP A 30 -2.41 16.75 -9.46
C TRP A 30 -1.39 17.83 -9.83
N LYS A 31 -1.72 19.12 -9.70
CA LYS A 31 -0.81 20.22 -10.02
C LYS A 31 0.36 20.34 -9.05
N PHE A 32 0.19 19.85 -7.82
CA PHE A 32 1.26 19.81 -6.82
C PHE A 32 2.11 18.55 -6.96
N LEU A 33 1.50 17.45 -7.42
CA LEU A 33 2.14 16.16 -7.64
C LEU A 33 3.00 16.16 -8.93
N ASP A 34 2.47 16.68 -10.03
CA ASP A 34 3.14 16.83 -11.33
C ASP A 34 3.91 18.16 -11.37
N ILE A 35 5.03 18.22 -10.63
CA ILE A 35 5.82 19.44 -10.40
C ILE A 35 6.37 19.99 -11.73
N ASN A 36 6.75 19.09 -12.64
CA ASN A 36 7.38 19.45 -13.90
C ASN A 36 6.37 19.71 -15.04
N GLY A 37 5.10 19.33 -14.86
CA GLY A 37 4.00 19.60 -15.79
C GLY A 37 3.97 18.72 -17.04
N ASN A 38 4.63 17.55 -17.03
CA ASN A 38 4.69 16.65 -18.18
C ASN A 38 3.53 15.64 -18.23
N ASN A 39 2.60 15.67 -17.27
CA ASN A 39 1.48 14.72 -17.07
C ASN A 39 1.89 13.31 -16.62
N TYR A 40 3.13 13.15 -16.16
CA TYR A 40 3.69 11.92 -15.64
C TYR A 40 4.27 12.17 -14.24
N VAL A 41 3.98 11.27 -13.32
CA VAL A 41 4.44 11.36 -11.93
C VAL A 41 5.38 10.21 -11.67
N SER A 42 6.60 10.53 -11.26
CA SER A 42 7.61 9.57 -10.79
C SER A 42 7.36 9.11 -9.35
N LEU A 43 8.02 8.01 -8.95
CA LEU A 43 7.98 7.58 -7.55
C LEU A 43 8.49 8.66 -6.59
N SER A 44 9.52 9.43 -6.97
CA SER A 44 10.06 10.50 -6.12
C SER A 44 9.12 11.69 -5.98
N GLU A 45 8.39 12.05 -7.04
CA GLU A 45 7.33 13.07 -6.96
C GLU A 45 6.19 12.58 -6.05
N PHE A 46 5.79 11.32 -6.18
CA PHE A 46 4.81 10.72 -5.29
C PHE A 46 5.27 10.68 -3.82
N GLU A 47 6.49 10.26 -3.54
CA GLU A 47 7.05 10.27 -2.18
C GLU A 47 7.17 11.69 -1.62
N THR A 48 7.49 12.68 -2.46
CA THR A 48 7.54 14.10 -2.07
C THR A 48 6.15 14.60 -1.70
N TRP A 49 5.14 14.27 -2.50
CA TRP A 49 3.74 14.59 -2.21
C TRP A 49 3.26 13.92 -0.93
N ILE A 50 3.53 12.63 -0.72
CA ILE A 50 3.21 11.96 0.55
C ILE A 50 3.93 12.61 1.72
N LYS A 51 5.21 12.96 1.59
CA LYS A 51 5.96 13.65 2.65
C LYS A 51 5.32 14.99 3.01
N HIS A 52 4.71 15.69 2.06
CA HIS A 52 3.99 16.94 2.32
C HIS A 52 2.69 16.71 3.10
N HIS A 53 1.85 15.74 2.70
CA HIS A 53 0.54 15.53 3.33
C HIS A 53 0.56 14.62 4.56
N LEU A 54 1.45 13.63 4.57
CA LEU A 54 1.60 12.59 5.59
C LEU A 54 3.07 12.51 6.08
N PRO A 55 3.64 13.63 6.58
CA PRO A 55 5.05 13.72 6.97
C PRO A 55 5.47 12.69 8.04
N GLU A 56 4.54 12.21 8.85
CA GLU A 56 4.74 11.19 9.89
C GLU A 56 5.25 9.84 9.35
N PHE A 57 5.18 9.56 8.04
CA PHE A 57 5.79 8.37 7.43
C PHE A 57 7.20 8.61 6.90
N PHE A 58 7.63 9.86 6.81
CA PHE A 58 8.94 10.24 6.25
C PHE A 58 9.88 10.83 7.28
N ASN A 59 9.34 11.44 8.33
CA ASN A 59 10.08 11.94 9.47
C ASN A 59 10.66 10.78 10.31
N SER A 60 11.57 11.08 11.24
CA SER A 60 12.18 10.10 12.13
C SER A 60 11.14 9.26 12.89
N GLY A 61 11.42 7.97 13.07
CA GLY A 61 10.59 7.03 13.84
C GLY A 61 9.97 5.93 12.99
N ASP A 62 8.96 5.26 13.55
CA ASP A 62 8.36 4.03 13.01
C ASP A 62 7.67 4.21 11.65
N GLY A 63 7.26 5.44 11.33
CA GLY A 63 6.63 5.74 10.06
C GLY A 63 7.49 5.39 8.84
N GLN A 64 8.82 5.42 8.96
CA GLN A 64 9.71 5.07 7.85
C GLN A 64 9.61 3.60 7.43
N ARG A 65 9.11 2.73 8.31
CA ARG A 65 8.86 1.32 8.01
C ARG A 65 7.79 1.16 6.93
N TYR A 66 6.79 2.05 6.92
CA TYR A 66 5.65 2.03 6.00
C TYR A 66 5.99 2.54 4.60
N LYS A 67 7.21 3.06 4.36
CA LYS A 67 7.61 3.58 3.04
C LYS A 67 7.45 2.55 1.92
N VAL A 68 7.65 1.26 2.25
CA VAL A 68 7.44 0.18 1.30
C VAL A 68 6.00 0.13 0.79
N ALA A 69 5.00 0.42 1.62
CA ALA A 69 3.60 0.45 1.20
C ALA A 69 3.35 1.48 0.07
N PHE A 70 3.97 2.66 0.14
CA PHE A 70 3.87 3.66 -0.94
C PHE A 70 4.48 3.17 -2.25
N ARG A 71 5.65 2.51 -2.18
CA ARG A 71 6.28 1.93 -3.37
C ARG A 71 5.40 0.86 -4.01
N TYR A 72 4.81 -0.04 -3.22
CA TYR A 72 3.87 -1.03 -3.73
C TYR A 72 2.64 -0.35 -4.35
N ALA A 73 2.10 0.68 -3.71
CA ALA A 73 0.90 1.37 -4.20
C ALA A 73 1.14 2.04 -5.55
N TYR A 74 2.27 2.73 -5.68
CA TYR A 74 2.72 3.34 -6.93
C TYR A 74 2.89 2.29 -8.04
N ASN A 75 3.57 1.19 -7.75
CA ASN A 75 3.76 0.09 -8.71
C ASN A 75 2.44 -0.54 -9.12
N LYS A 76 1.55 -0.82 -8.16
CA LYS A 76 0.26 -1.44 -8.44
C LYS A 76 -0.62 -0.53 -9.29
N ALA A 77 -0.66 0.77 -9.00
CA ALA A 77 -1.48 1.72 -9.72
C ALA A 77 -1.16 1.80 -11.21
N ARG A 78 0.13 1.78 -11.57
CA ARG A 78 0.62 1.79 -12.96
C ARG A 78 0.23 0.55 -13.78
N THR A 79 -0.19 -0.52 -13.10
CA THR A 79 -0.65 -1.74 -13.78
C THR A 79 -2.15 -1.74 -14.09
N ILE A 80 -2.91 -0.78 -13.55
CA ILE A 80 -4.38 -0.79 -13.64
C ILE A 80 -4.86 -0.32 -15.01
N HIS A 81 -4.19 0.66 -15.61
CA HIS A 81 -4.56 1.17 -16.92
C HIS A 81 -3.55 0.71 -17.97
N GLN A 82 -4.01 -0.14 -18.88
CA GLN A 82 -3.19 -0.50 -20.03
C GLN A 82 -3.09 0.67 -21.00
N SER A 83 -1.89 0.89 -21.53
CA SER A 83 -1.67 1.81 -22.63
C SER A 83 -2.63 1.53 -23.79
N LYS A 84 -3.19 2.60 -24.38
CA LYS A 84 -4.04 2.49 -25.57
C LYS A 84 -3.29 1.71 -26.66
N ALA A 85 -4.01 0.87 -27.41
CA ALA A 85 -3.42 0.11 -28.52
C ALA A 85 -2.70 1.00 -29.54
N SER A 86 -3.20 2.24 -29.74
CA SER A 86 -2.63 3.26 -30.63
C SER A 86 -1.44 4.05 -30.06
N ALA A 87 -1.03 3.81 -28.81
CA ALA A 87 0.12 4.49 -28.22
C ALA A 87 1.43 4.06 -28.91
N THR A 88 2.35 5.00 -29.09
CA THR A 88 3.70 4.70 -29.60
C THR A 88 4.47 3.84 -28.59
N SER A 89 5.55 3.18 -29.03
CA SER A 89 6.43 2.43 -28.11
C SER A 89 6.98 3.31 -26.99
N ALA A 90 7.38 4.54 -27.31
CA ALA A 90 7.83 5.51 -26.32
C ALA A 90 6.73 5.89 -25.32
N GLN A 91 5.49 6.10 -25.78
CA GLN A 91 4.35 6.39 -24.89
C GLN A 91 3.99 5.19 -24.00
N LYS A 92 4.07 3.96 -24.54
CA LYS A 92 3.86 2.74 -23.75
C LYS A 92 4.90 2.64 -22.64
N GLN A 93 6.17 2.82 -22.98
CA GLN A 93 7.25 2.82 -22.00
C GLN A 93 7.05 3.90 -20.92
N GLN A 94 6.64 5.12 -21.30
CA GLN A 94 6.35 6.17 -20.32
C GLN A 94 5.17 5.83 -19.41
N ASN A 95 4.09 5.24 -19.94
CA ASN A 95 2.97 4.79 -19.11
C ASN A 95 3.34 3.61 -18.19
N ASP A 96 4.30 2.78 -18.60
CA ASP A 96 4.79 1.67 -17.77
C ASP A 96 5.72 2.20 -16.65
N ASP A 97 6.53 3.22 -16.95
CA ASP A 97 7.55 3.78 -16.05
C ASP A 97 7.00 4.85 -15.09
N TYR A 98 5.93 5.55 -15.46
CA TYR A 98 5.39 6.68 -14.71
C TYR A 98 3.89 6.58 -14.49
N LEU A 99 3.42 7.23 -13.44
CA LEU A 99 2.00 7.33 -13.14
C LEU A 99 1.34 8.44 -13.95
N THR A 100 0.20 8.12 -14.56
CA THR A 100 -0.62 9.05 -15.34
C THR A 100 -1.79 9.60 -14.53
N ARG A 101 -2.46 10.64 -15.03
CA ARG A 101 -3.63 11.24 -14.36
C ARG A 101 -4.76 10.24 -14.08
N SER A 102 -5.02 9.30 -15.00
CA SER A 102 -6.03 8.26 -14.82
C SER A 102 -5.72 7.32 -13.65
N GLU A 103 -4.44 7.16 -13.33
CA GLU A 103 -3.95 6.25 -12.29
C GLU A 103 -3.82 6.92 -10.93
N PHE A 104 -4.03 8.24 -10.84
CA PHE A 104 -3.93 8.96 -9.57
C PHE A 104 -4.96 8.48 -8.54
N ALA A 105 -6.24 8.36 -8.91
CA ALA A 105 -7.26 7.87 -7.98
C ALA A 105 -7.01 6.40 -7.57
N PRO A 106 -6.70 5.47 -8.50
CA PRO A 106 -6.26 4.13 -8.13
C PRO A 106 -5.04 4.09 -7.20
N MET A 107 -4.04 4.95 -7.41
CA MET A 107 -2.86 5.05 -6.54
C MET A 107 -3.21 5.48 -5.12
N LEU A 108 -4.12 6.46 -4.95
CA LEU A 108 -4.60 6.85 -3.62
C LEU A 108 -5.33 5.69 -2.92
N LYS A 109 -6.14 4.91 -3.66
CA LYS A 109 -6.81 3.72 -3.15
C LYS A 109 -5.81 2.63 -2.74
N CYS A 110 -4.85 2.30 -3.60
CA CYS A 110 -3.80 1.34 -3.29
C CYS A 110 -2.97 1.78 -2.10
N THR A 111 -2.68 3.08 -1.98
CA THR A 111 -1.94 3.64 -0.83
C THR A 111 -2.69 3.38 0.46
N ARG A 112 -4.01 3.59 0.48
CA ARG A 112 -4.85 3.32 1.64
C ARG A 112 -4.78 1.85 2.06
N ILE A 113 -5.06 0.95 1.11
CA ILE A 113 -5.08 -0.51 1.34
C ILE A 113 -3.71 -0.99 1.83
N PHE A 114 -2.62 -0.54 1.21
CA PHE A 114 -1.29 -1.05 1.54
C PHE A 114 -0.76 -0.47 2.86
N LEU A 115 -1.17 0.74 3.26
CA LEU A 115 -0.90 1.22 4.62
C LEU A 115 -1.62 0.37 5.66
N GLU A 116 -2.88 0.00 5.43
CA GLU A 116 -3.65 -0.87 6.32
C GLU A 116 -3.03 -2.25 6.46
N ILE A 117 -2.65 -2.86 5.34
CA ILE A 117 -1.98 -4.16 5.34
C ILE A 117 -0.59 -4.07 6.00
N TYR A 118 0.16 -2.99 5.80
CA TYR A 118 1.40 -2.77 6.54
C TYR A 118 1.17 -2.62 8.04
N ASN A 119 0.08 -1.96 8.44
CA ASN A 119 -0.29 -1.88 9.85
C ASN A 119 -0.60 -3.27 10.44
N MET A 120 -1.33 -4.12 9.71
CA MET A 120 -1.53 -5.53 10.11
C MET A 120 -0.18 -6.27 10.24
N PHE A 121 0.72 -6.10 9.28
CA PHE A 121 2.05 -6.70 9.29
C PHE A 121 2.89 -6.24 10.50
N ASP A 122 2.96 -4.93 10.75
CA ASP A 122 3.69 -4.33 11.88
C ASP A 122 3.10 -4.72 13.25
N GLU A 123 1.81 -5.06 13.29
CA GLU A 123 1.17 -5.60 14.49
C GLU A 123 1.52 -7.07 14.76
N LEU A 124 1.85 -7.85 13.71
CA LEU A 124 2.30 -9.23 13.84
C LEU A 124 3.81 -9.33 14.11
N ASP A 125 4.61 -8.44 13.52
CA ASP A 125 6.07 -8.35 13.72
C ASP A 125 6.41 -7.73 15.10
N THR A 126 6.27 -8.55 16.13
CA THR A 126 6.57 -8.18 17.53
C THR A 126 8.05 -7.94 17.80
N SER A 127 8.93 -8.59 17.05
CA SER A 127 10.39 -8.49 17.16
C SER A 127 10.96 -7.24 16.47
N ARG A 128 10.17 -6.63 15.57
CA ARG A 128 10.45 -5.40 14.82
C ARG A 128 11.61 -5.55 13.83
N ASP A 129 11.84 -6.76 13.34
CA ASP A 129 12.89 -7.07 12.37
C ASP A 129 12.41 -7.05 10.91
N ARG A 130 11.16 -6.59 10.69
CA ARG A 130 10.50 -6.43 9.38
C ARG A 130 10.21 -7.76 8.68
N LYS A 131 9.94 -8.79 9.45
CA LYS A 131 9.49 -10.10 9.00
C LYS A 131 8.63 -10.72 10.10
N ILE A 132 7.78 -11.67 9.72
CA ILE A 132 6.97 -12.42 10.69
C ILE A 132 7.56 -13.81 10.80
N GLN A 133 8.11 -14.12 11.95
CA GLN A 133 8.61 -15.45 12.28
C GLN A 133 7.44 -16.37 12.66
N ILE A 134 7.61 -17.69 12.54
CA ILE A 134 6.53 -18.65 12.86
C ILE A 134 5.95 -18.47 14.27
N GLY A 135 6.79 -18.14 15.26
CA GLY A 135 6.33 -17.89 16.63
C GLY A 135 5.46 -16.64 16.75
N GLU A 136 5.72 -15.62 15.94
CA GLU A 136 4.93 -14.40 15.86
C GLU A 136 3.62 -14.65 15.13
N PHE A 137 3.67 -15.37 14.01
CA PHE A 137 2.48 -15.78 13.26
C PHE A 137 1.52 -16.59 14.13
N ILE A 138 2.01 -17.62 14.84
CA ILE A 138 1.20 -18.45 15.74
C ILE A 138 0.54 -17.59 16.83
N ARG A 139 1.27 -16.65 17.44
CA ARG A 139 0.71 -15.74 18.44
C ARG A 139 -0.31 -14.76 17.85
N GLY A 140 -0.18 -14.43 16.57
CA GLY A 140 -1.07 -13.53 15.84
C GLY A 140 -2.31 -14.18 15.22
N VAL A 141 -2.48 -15.51 15.32
CA VAL A 141 -3.58 -16.26 14.67
C VAL A 141 -4.95 -15.72 15.04
N ASP A 142 -5.19 -15.43 16.32
CA ASP A 142 -6.48 -14.91 16.77
C ASP A 142 -6.80 -13.57 16.08
N LYS A 143 -5.79 -12.73 15.91
CA LYS A 143 -5.93 -11.42 15.27
C LYS A 143 -6.10 -11.54 13.77
N LEU A 144 -5.32 -12.39 13.12
CA LEU A 144 -5.49 -12.76 11.72
C LEU A 144 -6.92 -13.27 11.45
N ASN A 145 -7.45 -14.09 12.35
CA ASN A 145 -8.82 -14.61 12.25
C ASN A 145 -9.87 -13.52 12.45
N GLN A 146 -9.66 -12.56 13.35
CA GLN A 146 -10.50 -11.36 13.46
C GLN A 146 -10.48 -10.54 12.17
N TRP A 147 -9.35 -10.50 11.45
CA TRP A 147 -9.24 -9.84 10.15
C TRP A 147 -9.80 -10.68 8.98
N GLY A 148 -10.26 -11.90 9.23
CA GLY A 148 -10.90 -12.76 8.22
C GLY A 148 -10.04 -13.90 7.66
N ALA A 149 -8.85 -14.15 8.20
CA ALA A 149 -7.90 -15.16 7.70
C ALA A 149 -8.41 -16.62 7.80
N LYS A 150 -9.20 -16.93 8.83
CA LYS A 150 -9.78 -18.26 9.12
C LYS A 150 -8.73 -19.40 9.13
N ILE A 151 -7.60 -19.15 9.78
CA ILE A 151 -6.48 -20.08 9.99
C ILE A 151 -6.91 -21.19 10.94
N GLN A 152 -6.70 -22.44 10.51
CA GLN A 152 -6.95 -23.65 11.30
C GLN A 152 -5.65 -24.39 11.64
N ASP A 153 -4.68 -24.43 10.72
CA ASP A 153 -3.36 -25.00 10.95
C ASP A 153 -2.30 -23.91 10.72
N PRO A 154 -1.89 -23.20 11.78
CA PRO A 154 -0.96 -22.09 11.65
C PRO A 154 0.37 -22.46 10.99
N LYS A 155 0.86 -23.70 11.17
CA LYS A 155 2.14 -24.12 10.56
C LYS A 155 1.98 -24.38 9.08
N ALA A 156 0.89 -25.03 8.67
CA ALA A 156 0.60 -25.26 7.26
C ALA A 156 0.28 -23.95 6.54
N ASP A 157 -0.48 -23.04 7.15
CA ASP A 157 -0.78 -21.73 6.58
C ASP A 157 0.48 -20.86 6.49
N PHE A 158 1.34 -20.84 7.52
CA PHE A 158 2.62 -20.13 7.47
C PHE A 158 3.47 -20.56 6.29
N LYS A 159 3.64 -21.89 6.09
CA LYS A 159 4.42 -22.44 4.98
C LYS A 159 3.84 -22.09 3.60
N LYS A 160 2.52 -21.90 3.49
CA LYS A 160 1.89 -21.46 2.23
C LYS A 160 2.14 -19.98 1.94
N ILE A 161 2.32 -19.17 2.99
CA ILE A 161 2.55 -17.73 2.86
C ILE A 161 4.04 -17.45 2.61
N ASP A 162 4.95 -18.18 3.28
CA ASP A 162 6.41 -18.17 3.06
C ASP A 162 6.76 -18.85 1.72
N ASP A 163 6.36 -18.20 0.62
CA ASP A 163 6.47 -18.70 -0.76
C ASP A 163 7.93 -18.89 -1.19
N ASN A 164 8.84 -18.10 -0.65
CA ASN A 164 10.28 -18.21 -0.93
C ASN A 164 11.03 -19.20 -0.01
N ASP A 165 10.33 -19.87 0.92
CA ASP A 165 10.88 -20.83 1.91
C ASP A 165 12.05 -20.25 2.72
N SER A 166 12.00 -18.95 3.03
CA SER A 166 13.04 -18.27 3.83
C SER A 166 12.94 -18.55 5.32
N GLY A 167 11.87 -19.21 5.76
CA GLY A 167 11.52 -19.43 7.16
C GLY A 167 10.90 -18.20 7.83
N ASN A 168 10.55 -17.16 7.07
CA ASN A 168 9.96 -15.92 7.58
C ASN A 168 9.00 -15.35 6.53
N ILE A 169 7.85 -14.86 6.97
CA ILE A 169 6.95 -14.14 6.06
C ILE A 169 7.42 -12.69 5.95
N LEU A 170 7.82 -12.30 4.74
CA LEU A 170 8.15 -10.91 4.40
C LEU A 170 6.89 -10.10 4.11
N TYR A 171 7.04 -8.77 4.06
CA TYR A 171 5.89 -7.88 3.85
C TYR A 171 5.17 -8.13 2.53
N ASP A 172 5.88 -8.49 1.46
CA ASP A 172 5.31 -8.73 0.14
C ASP A 172 4.53 -10.04 0.06
N GLU A 173 5.02 -11.08 0.71
CA GLU A 173 4.30 -12.34 0.93
C GLU A 173 3.03 -12.12 1.75
N PHE A 174 3.14 -11.38 2.86
CA PHE A 174 1.99 -11.02 3.69
C PHE A 174 0.98 -10.15 2.93
N LEU A 175 1.47 -9.21 2.11
CA LEU A 175 0.63 -8.34 1.29
C LEU A 175 -0.19 -9.15 0.30
N GLN A 176 0.44 -10.09 -0.41
CA GLN A 176 -0.25 -10.96 -1.36
C GLN A 176 -1.30 -11.82 -0.65
N TYR A 177 -0.93 -12.44 0.47
CA TYR A 177 -1.85 -13.20 1.32
C TYR A 177 -3.06 -12.37 1.78
N ALA A 178 -2.81 -11.16 2.29
CA ALA A 178 -3.86 -10.29 2.80
C ALA A 178 -4.83 -9.85 1.71
N LEU A 179 -4.33 -9.57 0.50
CA LEU A 179 -5.16 -9.23 -0.66
C LEU A 179 -6.00 -10.43 -1.12
N ASP A 180 -5.41 -11.62 -1.22
CA ASP A 180 -6.11 -12.84 -1.66
C ASP A 180 -7.21 -13.28 -0.69
N LYS A 181 -6.99 -13.04 0.61
CA LYS A 181 -7.98 -13.31 1.67
C LYS A 181 -8.94 -12.14 1.91
N ASN A 182 -8.72 -10.99 1.27
CA ASN A 182 -9.45 -9.76 1.51
C ASN A 182 -9.54 -9.44 3.02
N LEU A 183 -8.39 -9.46 3.70
CA LEU A 183 -8.31 -9.17 5.13
C LEU A 183 -8.72 -7.72 5.40
N ASP A 184 -9.42 -7.50 6.51
CA ASP A 184 -9.92 -6.18 6.89
C ASP A 184 -9.81 -5.98 8.41
N VAL A 185 -9.30 -4.81 8.83
CA VAL A 185 -9.21 -4.43 10.25
C VAL A 185 -10.58 -4.08 10.85
N VAL A 186 -11.62 -3.86 10.03
CA VAL A 186 -12.97 -3.42 10.46
C VAL A 186 -14.03 -4.51 10.31
N GLN A 187 -13.69 -5.79 10.46
CA GLN A 187 -14.74 -6.83 10.51
C GLN A 187 -15.48 -6.78 11.86
N GLY A 188 -16.55 -5.98 11.90
CA GLY A 188 -17.52 -5.86 12.97
C GLY A 188 -18.91 -5.59 12.42
#